data_AF-A0AA86U203-F1
#
_entry.id   AF-A0AA86U203-F1
#
_cell.length_a   1.000
_cell.length_b   1.000
_cell.length_c   1.000
_cell.angle_alpha   90.00
_cell.angle_beta   90.00
_cell.angle_gamma   90.00
#
_symmetry.space_group_name_H-M   'P 1'
#
loop_
_entity.id
_entity.type
_entity.pdbx_description
1 polymer ?
#
loop_
_entity_poly.entity_id
_entity_poly.type
_entity_poly.pdbx_seq_one_letter_code
_entity_poly.pdbx_strand_id
1 'polypeptide(L)'
;MNSQLFTNALHKYLLSKNIKIDINPLLIQQQLDSMDNNQKRGIWKQIRQILSINRTSAHNYYHNTWSNQFFDSLKSYRTYIKQIVLENPNMNNQELVQKFLNMFPNKNFSRHSLQQVVYIQKQRLGSEHTSFADSITQVDEGFSVDISQCVRFLDAISM
;
A
#
# COMPACT_ATOMS: atom_id res chain seq x y z
N MET A 1 4.85 16.74 -7.41
CA MET A 1 3.46 17.01 -7.84
C MET A 1 2.65 17.42 -6.62
N ASN A 2 1.87 18.49 -6.71
CA ASN A 2 1.07 19.04 -5.60
C ASN A 2 -0.23 18.22 -5.42
N SER A 3 -0.60 17.89 -4.18
CA SER A 3 -1.78 17.06 -3.88
C SER A 3 -3.08 17.70 -4.36
N GLN A 4 -3.26 19.01 -4.16
CA GLN A 4 -4.44 19.76 -4.61
C GLN A 4 -4.57 19.76 -6.13
N LEU A 5 -3.45 19.93 -6.85
CA LEU A 5 -3.47 19.85 -8.33
C LEU A 5 -3.91 18.46 -8.80
N PHE A 6 -3.46 17.40 -8.13
CA PHE A 6 -3.86 16.04 -8.45
C PHE A 6 -5.33 15.78 -8.13
N THR A 7 -5.82 16.23 -6.98
CA THR A 7 -7.24 16.20 -6.59
C THR A 7 -8.10 16.89 -7.65
N ASN A 8 -7.72 18.08 -8.09
CA ASN A 8 -8.44 18.83 -9.12
C ASN A 8 -8.45 18.09 -10.47
N ALA A 9 -7.38 17.38 -10.82
CA ALA A 9 -7.34 16.58 -12.04
C ALA A 9 -8.28 15.38 -11.97
N LEU A 10 -8.31 14.67 -10.84
CA LEU A 10 -9.26 13.57 -10.59
C LEU A 10 -10.70 14.06 -10.64
N HIS A 11 -10.98 15.21 -10.03
CA HIS A 11 -12.30 15.85 -10.09
C HIS A 11 -12.73 16.16 -11.53
N LYS A 12 -11.87 16.79 -12.32
CA LYS A 12 -12.13 17.05 -13.74
C LYS A 12 -12.39 15.77 -14.54
N TYR A 13 -11.67 14.70 -14.23
CA TYR A 13 -11.92 13.39 -14.83
C TYR A 13 -13.33 12.89 -14.49
N LEU A 14 -13.75 12.93 -13.23
CA LEU A 14 -15.09 12.50 -12.80
C LEU A 14 -16.20 13.34 -13.46
N LEU A 15 -16.01 14.65 -13.56
CA LEU A 15 -16.94 15.54 -14.29
C LEU A 15 -17.07 15.13 -15.76
N SER A 16 -15.97 14.74 -16.43
CA SER A 16 -16.01 14.26 -17.81
C SER A 16 -16.78 12.94 -17.99
N LYS A 17 -17.05 12.23 -16.90
CA LYS A 17 -17.90 11.03 -16.84
C LYS A 17 -19.33 11.34 -16.41
N ASN A 18 -19.73 12.60 -16.37
CA ASN A 18 -21.01 13.09 -15.86
C ASN A 18 -21.26 12.76 -14.38
N ILE A 19 -20.19 12.53 -13.60
CA ILE A 19 -20.28 12.31 -12.16
C ILE A 19 -20.08 13.66 -11.47
N LYS A 20 -21.15 14.21 -10.89
CA LYS A 20 -21.12 15.47 -10.15
C LYS A 20 -20.78 15.19 -8.69
N ILE A 21 -19.63 15.69 -8.26
CA ILE A 21 -19.13 15.53 -6.90
C ILE A 21 -18.38 16.80 -6.49
N ASP A 22 -18.34 17.10 -5.20
CA ASP A 22 -17.57 18.23 -4.69
C ASP A 22 -16.06 17.95 -4.77
N ILE A 23 -15.26 19.02 -4.80
CA ILE A 23 -13.79 18.93 -4.80
C ILE A 23 -13.29 18.61 -3.38
N ASN A 24 -13.56 17.39 -2.94
CA ASN A 24 -13.12 16.85 -1.66
C ASN A 24 -12.32 15.55 -1.91
N PRO A 25 -11.06 15.44 -1.44
CA PRO A 25 -10.24 14.26 -1.68
C PRO A 25 -10.88 12.94 -1.22
N LEU A 26 -11.55 12.94 -0.08
CA LEU A 26 -12.19 11.73 0.47
C LEU A 26 -13.38 11.31 -0.40
N LEU A 27 -14.24 12.24 -0.79
CA LEU A 27 -15.38 11.96 -1.66
C LEU A 27 -14.91 11.45 -3.03
N ILE A 28 -13.86 12.06 -3.59
CA ILE A 28 -13.24 11.62 -4.84
C ILE A 28 -12.69 10.20 -4.70
N GLN A 29 -11.99 9.89 -3.61
CA GLN A 29 -11.47 8.54 -3.37
C GLN A 29 -12.60 7.51 -3.26
N GLN A 30 -13.65 7.80 -2.49
CA GLN A 30 -14.82 6.92 -2.36
C GLN A 30 -15.52 6.68 -3.70
N GLN A 31 -15.66 7.74 -4.51
CA GLN A 31 -16.23 7.64 -5.84
C GLN A 31 -15.34 6.82 -6.80
N LEU A 32 -14.02 6.97 -6.72
CA LEU A 32 -13.11 6.13 -7.48
C LEU A 32 -13.22 4.68 -7.02
N ASP A 33 -13.30 4.41 -5.72
CA ASP A 33 -13.36 3.04 -5.20
C ASP A 33 -14.65 2.32 -5.63
N SER A 34 -15.78 3.03 -5.68
CA SER A 34 -17.07 2.49 -6.13
C SER A 34 -17.17 2.23 -7.64
N MET A 35 -16.27 2.79 -8.44
CA MET A 35 -16.26 2.57 -9.88
C MET A 35 -15.77 1.16 -10.25
N ASP A 36 -16.41 0.57 -11.24
CA ASP A 36 -15.94 -0.69 -11.83
C ASP A 36 -14.66 -0.50 -12.68
N ASN A 37 -14.04 -1.60 -13.11
CA ASN A 37 -12.81 -1.56 -13.90
C ASN A 37 -13.00 -0.92 -15.28
N ASN A 38 -14.18 -1.01 -15.88
CA ASN A 38 -14.48 -0.40 -17.18
C ASN A 38 -14.56 1.12 -17.05
N GLN A 39 -15.19 1.60 -15.97
CA GLN A 39 -15.28 3.01 -15.64
C GLN A 39 -13.89 3.57 -15.31
N LYS A 40 -13.06 2.84 -14.54
CA LYS A 40 -11.67 3.22 -14.22
C LYS A 40 -10.73 3.22 -15.42
N ARG A 41 -11.11 2.56 -16.52
CA ARG A 41 -10.26 2.44 -17.70
C ARG A 41 -9.95 3.82 -18.27
N GLY A 42 -8.65 4.11 -18.37
CA GLY A 42 -8.16 5.34 -18.99
C GLY A 42 -8.05 6.55 -18.06
N ILE A 43 -8.35 6.43 -16.75
CA ILE A 43 -8.12 7.51 -15.77
C ILE A 43 -6.72 8.11 -15.96
N TRP A 44 -5.69 7.27 -15.90
CA TRP A 44 -4.30 7.74 -16.00
C TRP A 44 -3.95 8.36 -17.34
N LYS A 45 -4.64 7.99 -18.43
CA LYS A 45 -4.48 8.62 -19.75
C LYS A 45 -5.02 10.05 -19.75
N GLN A 46 -6.10 10.30 -19.02
CA GLN A 46 -6.72 11.62 -18.95
C GLN A 46 -6.03 12.53 -17.92
N ILE A 47 -5.69 12.00 -16.74
CA ILE A 47 -4.92 12.74 -15.73
C ILE A 47 -3.59 13.22 -16.29
N ARG A 48 -2.90 12.39 -17.09
CA ARG A 48 -1.64 12.80 -17.72
C ARG A 48 -1.80 13.97 -18.70
N GLN A 49 -2.95 14.09 -19.37
CA GLN A 49 -3.24 15.18 -20.29
C GLN A 49 -3.55 16.47 -19.52
N ILE A 50 -4.29 16.36 -18.42
CA ILE A 50 -4.64 17.50 -17.55
C ILE A 50 -3.39 18.10 -16.88
N LEU A 51 -2.47 17.25 -16.45
CA LEU A 51 -1.28 17.65 -15.70
C LEU A 51 0.00 17.75 -16.54
N SER A 52 -0.08 17.44 -17.85
CA SER A 52 1.08 17.41 -18.75
C SER A 52 2.25 16.57 -18.23
N ILE A 53 1.95 15.40 -17.66
CA ILE A 53 2.94 14.44 -17.15
C ILE A 53 2.89 13.13 -17.95
N ASN A 54 3.78 12.18 -17.65
CA ASN A 54 3.67 10.84 -18.22
C ASN A 54 2.63 9.98 -17.45
N ARG A 55 2.07 8.96 -18.13
CA ARG A 55 1.04 8.07 -17.55
C ARG A 55 1.51 7.36 -16.29
N THR A 56 2.75 6.86 -16.31
CA THR A 56 3.35 6.09 -15.23
C THR A 56 3.52 6.94 -13.97
N SER A 57 3.94 8.20 -14.11
CA SER A 57 4.05 9.15 -13.01
C SER A 57 2.68 9.50 -12.41
N ALA A 58 1.64 9.65 -13.22
CA ALA A 58 0.28 9.84 -12.71
C ALA A 58 -0.19 8.65 -11.87
N HIS A 59 -0.01 7.43 -12.41
CA HIS A 59 -0.34 6.17 -11.73
C HIS A 59 0.45 6.01 -10.42
N ASN A 60 1.78 6.16 -10.49
CA ASN A 60 2.66 5.96 -9.34
C ASN A 60 2.39 7.01 -8.26
N TYR A 61 2.14 8.27 -8.63
CA TYR A 61 1.79 9.28 -7.65
C TYR A 61 0.44 8.99 -6.97
N TYR A 62 -0.56 8.50 -7.71
CA TYR A 62 -1.81 8.10 -7.12
C TYR A 62 -1.62 7.01 -6.06
N HIS A 63 -0.95 5.91 -6.40
CA HIS A 63 -0.78 4.77 -5.49
C HIS A 63 0.22 5.02 -4.36
N ASN A 64 1.28 5.80 -4.59
CA ASN A 64 2.36 5.97 -3.61
C ASN A 64 2.21 7.24 -2.76
N THR A 65 1.42 8.22 -3.20
CA THR A 65 1.34 9.52 -2.52
C THR A 65 -0.10 9.93 -2.26
N TRP A 66 -0.92 10.09 -3.30
CA TRP A 66 -2.24 10.69 -3.14
C TRP A 66 -3.22 9.77 -2.38
N SER A 67 -3.32 8.49 -2.73
CA SER A 67 -4.20 7.54 -2.02
C SER A 67 -3.73 7.26 -0.59
N ASN A 68 -2.43 7.38 -0.33
CA ASN A 68 -1.87 7.10 0.99
C ASN A 68 -2.32 8.09 2.08
N GLN A 69 -2.83 9.27 1.71
CA GLN A 69 -3.34 10.24 2.67
C GLN A 69 -4.61 9.76 3.41
N PHE A 70 -5.29 8.73 2.90
CA PHE A 70 -6.50 8.17 3.50
C PHE A 70 -6.24 6.98 4.44
N PHE A 71 -4.97 6.57 4.59
CA PHE A 71 -4.60 5.48 5.48
C PHE A 71 -3.90 5.99 6.74
N ASP A 72 -4.19 5.37 7.87
CA ASP A 72 -3.46 5.54 9.12
C ASP A 72 -2.02 5.04 8.97
N SER A 73 -1.09 5.76 9.59
CA SER A 73 0.32 5.38 9.60
C SER A 73 0.58 4.14 10.45
N LEU A 74 1.25 3.15 9.89
CA LEU A 74 1.67 1.94 10.61
C LEU A 74 2.82 2.19 11.61
N LYS A 75 3.49 3.36 11.57
CA LYS A 75 4.67 3.64 12.40
C LYS A 75 4.37 3.47 13.89
N SER A 76 3.24 3.98 14.35
CA SER A 76 2.81 3.92 15.75
C SER A 76 2.35 2.52 16.18
N TYR A 77 2.14 1.60 15.24
CA TYR A 77 1.58 0.26 15.50
C TYR A 77 2.60 -0.87 15.31
N ARG A 78 3.86 -0.56 15.01
CA ARG A 78 4.91 -1.56 14.75
C ARG A 78 5.08 -2.55 15.90
N THR A 79 4.97 -2.09 17.15
CA THR A 79 5.08 -2.95 18.34
C THR A 79 3.96 -4.00 18.37
N TYR A 80 2.72 -3.61 18.06
CA TYR A 80 1.58 -4.53 17.99
C TYR A 80 1.76 -5.55 16.87
N ILE A 81 2.26 -5.12 15.69
CA ILE A 81 2.54 -6.06 14.59
C ILE A 81 3.59 -7.08 15.01
N LYS A 82 4.69 -6.65 15.64
CA LYS A 82 5.72 -7.55 16.16
C LYS A 82 5.13 -8.55 17.17
N GLN A 83 4.27 -8.08 18.08
CA GLN A 83 3.62 -8.93 19.08
C GLN A 83 2.72 -10.00 18.44
N ILE A 84 1.86 -9.64 17.49
CA ILE A 84 0.99 -10.61 16.80
C ILE A 84 1.83 -11.68 16.09
N VAL A 85 2.92 -11.30 15.43
CA VAL A 85 3.81 -12.25 14.76
C VAL A 85 4.45 -13.21 15.77
N LEU A 86 4.95 -12.69 16.90
CA LEU A 86 5.57 -13.50 17.97
C LEU A 86 4.59 -14.49 18.61
N GLU A 87 3.37 -14.03 18.89
CA GLU A 87 2.34 -14.84 19.54
C GLU A 87 1.70 -15.88 18.60
N ASN A 88 1.87 -15.72 17.28
CA ASN A 88 1.21 -16.56 16.28
C ASN A 88 2.20 -17.00 15.18
N PRO A 89 3.27 -17.73 15.52
CA PRO A 89 4.34 -18.12 14.58
C PRO A 89 3.84 -18.84 13.32
N ASN A 90 2.86 -19.72 13.52
CA ASN A 90 2.35 -20.63 12.50
C ASN A 90 1.32 -19.98 11.57
N MET A 91 0.85 -18.77 11.87
CA MET A 91 -0.09 -18.07 11.00
C MET A 91 0.61 -17.56 9.74
N ASN A 92 -0.07 -17.67 8.60
CA ASN A 92 0.38 -17.07 7.37
C ASN A 92 0.21 -15.53 7.41
N ASN A 93 0.79 -14.83 6.44
CA ASN A 93 0.77 -13.36 6.43
C ASN A 93 -0.66 -12.78 6.30
N GLN A 94 -1.56 -13.47 5.60
CA GLN A 94 -2.94 -13.00 5.42
C GLN A 94 -3.73 -13.07 6.73
N GLU A 95 -3.56 -14.15 7.49
CA GLU A 95 -4.17 -14.34 8.80
C GLU A 95 -3.69 -13.30 9.81
N LEU A 96 -2.37 -13.04 9.84
CA LEU A 96 -1.77 -12.03 10.72
C LEU A 96 -2.28 -10.61 10.39
N VAL A 97 -2.37 -10.30 9.10
CA VAL A 97 -2.95 -9.02 8.61
C VAL A 97 -4.40 -8.90 9.06
N GLN A 98 -5.22 -9.95 8.89
CA GLN A 98 -6.63 -9.91 9.27
C GLN A 98 -6.80 -9.81 10.79
N LYS A 99 -5.98 -10.51 11.57
CA LYS A 99 -5.94 -10.40 13.03
C LYS A 99 -5.61 -8.97 13.48
N PHE A 100 -4.61 -8.34 12.86
CA PHE A 100 -4.27 -6.94 13.14
C PHE A 100 -5.42 -5.97 12.82
N LEU A 101 -6.08 -6.13 11.66
CA LEU A 101 -7.21 -5.28 11.29
C LEU A 101 -8.39 -5.41 12.27
N ASN A 102 -8.64 -6.61 12.78
CA ASN A 102 -9.69 -6.85 13.77
C ASN A 102 -9.40 -6.18 15.13
N MET A 103 -8.13 -5.92 15.47
CA MET A 103 -7.75 -5.21 16.70
C MET A 103 -8.02 -3.70 16.62
N PHE A 104 -8.13 -3.14 15.42
CA PHE A 104 -8.26 -1.71 15.20
C PHE A 104 -9.39 -1.41 14.19
N PRO A 105 -10.67 -1.72 14.52
CA PRO A 105 -11.78 -1.64 13.58
C PRO A 105 -12.08 -0.21 13.09
N ASN A 106 -11.70 0.81 13.87
CA ASN A 106 -11.92 2.22 13.54
C ASN A 106 -10.73 2.86 12.79
N LYS A 107 -9.79 2.05 12.31
CA LYS A 107 -8.58 2.50 11.63
C LYS A 107 -8.54 1.97 10.21
N ASN A 108 -8.09 2.81 9.29
CA ASN A 108 -7.98 2.47 7.88
C ASN A 108 -6.52 2.23 7.52
N PHE A 109 -6.09 0.99 7.42
CA PHE A 109 -4.71 0.66 7.06
C PHE A 109 -4.60 0.19 5.61
N SER A 110 -3.53 0.60 4.93
CA SER A 110 -3.18 0.00 3.64
C SER A 110 -2.81 -1.48 3.84
N ARG A 111 -3.63 -2.38 3.29
CA ARG A 111 -3.39 -3.84 3.35
C ARG A 111 -2.04 -4.22 2.77
N HIS A 112 -1.65 -3.62 1.64
CA HIS A 112 -0.36 -3.87 1.02
C HIS A 112 0.80 -3.47 1.94
N SER A 113 0.75 -2.26 2.51
CA SER A 113 1.79 -1.81 3.44
C SER A 113 1.85 -2.68 4.70
N LEU A 114 0.70 -3.11 5.21
CA LEU A 114 0.62 -3.98 6.38
C LEU A 114 1.20 -5.37 6.08
N GLN A 115 0.87 -5.97 4.93
CA GLN A 115 1.46 -7.23 4.46
C GLN A 115 2.98 -7.16 4.38
N GLN A 116 3.53 -6.07 3.81
CA GLN A 116 4.98 -5.87 3.73
C GLN A 116 5.62 -5.79 5.11
N VAL A 117 5.00 -5.05 6.05
CA VAL A 117 5.54 -4.94 7.41
C VAL A 117 5.48 -6.28 8.13
N VAL A 118 4.37 -7.04 8.02
CA VAL A 118 4.26 -8.39 8.60
C VAL A 118 5.34 -9.31 8.06
N TYR A 119 5.52 -9.34 6.73
CA TYR A 119 6.56 -10.15 6.09
C TYR A 119 7.96 -9.82 6.64
N ILE A 120 8.31 -8.53 6.70
CA ILE A 120 9.60 -8.07 7.24
C ILE A 120 9.76 -8.48 8.71
N GLN A 121 8.70 -8.42 9.53
CA GLN A 121 8.76 -8.85 10.92
C GLN A 121 8.96 -10.36 11.06
N LYS A 122 8.27 -11.19 10.25
CA LYS A 122 8.50 -12.65 10.24
C LYS A 122 9.95 -12.99 9.90
N GLN A 123 10.51 -12.35 8.87
CA GLN A 123 11.90 -12.59 8.45
C GLN A 123 12.91 -12.22 9.55
N ARG A 124 12.70 -11.10 10.23
CA ARG A 124 13.58 -10.68 11.34
C ARG A 124 13.52 -11.66 12.52
N LEU A 125 12.33 -12.10 12.88
CA LEU A 125 12.15 -13.04 13.99
C LEU A 125 12.68 -14.45 13.68
N GLY A 126 12.56 -14.90 12.43
CA GLY A 126 13.19 -16.14 11.97
C GLY A 126 14.72 -16.10 12.04
N SER A 127 15.34 -14.92 11.85
CA SER A 127 16.79 -14.75 12.00
C SER A 127 17.26 -14.62 13.46
N GLU A 128 16.39 -14.15 14.36
CA GLU A 128 16.72 -13.93 15.78
C GLU A 128 16.47 -15.18 16.65
N HIS A 129 15.57 -16.08 16.24
CA HIS A 129 15.19 -17.26 17.02
C HIS A 129 15.30 -18.54 16.19
N THR A 130 16.31 -19.37 16.49
CA THR A 130 16.57 -20.65 15.81
C THR A 130 15.38 -21.62 15.89
N SER A 131 14.57 -21.56 16.95
CA SER A 131 13.34 -22.36 17.10
C SER A 131 12.16 -21.89 16.25
N PHE A 132 12.21 -20.65 15.73
CA PHE A 132 11.17 -20.06 14.88
C PHE A 132 11.39 -20.39 13.41
N ALA A 133 12.64 -20.64 13.00
CA ALA A 133 13.01 -21.04 11.64
C ALA A 133 12.33 -22.36 11.22
N ASP A 134 12.19 -23.31 12.15
CA ASP A 134 11.53 -24.61 11.90
C ASP A 134 10.03 -24.49 11.63
N SER A 135 9.40 -23.37 12.03
CA SER A 135 7.96 -23.12 11.82
C SER A 135 7.67 -22.40 10.49
N ILE A 136 8.67 -21.74 9.90
CA ILE A 136 8.51 -20.96 8.65
C ILE A 136 8.57 -21.86 7.41
N THR A 137 9.33 -22.96 7.48
CA THR A 137 9.59 -23.87 6.34
C THR A 137 8.38 -24.68 5.86
N GLN A 138 7.24 -24.63 6.57
CA GLN A 138 6.03 -25.36 6.16
C GLN A 138 4.98 -24.51 5.43
N VAL A 139 5.17 -23.18 5.29
CA VAL A 139 4.18 -22.27 4.69
C VAL A 139 4.82 -21.45 3.57
N ASP A 140 5.43 -22.11 2.59
CA ASP A 140 5.99 -21.44 1.42
C ASP A 140 4.90 -21.24 0.35
N GLU A 141 4.07 -20.22 0.54
CA GLU A 141 3.22 -19.68 -0.53
C GLU A 141 3.80 -18.35 -1.04
N GLY A 142 4.65 -18.49 -2.07
CA GLY A 142 4.61 -17.64 -3.24
C GLY A 142 5.00 -16.17 -3.06
N PHE A 143 6.26 -15.89 -2.73
CA PHE A 143 6.98 -14.73 -3.26
C PHE A 143 8.49 -15.05 -3.33
N SER A 144 8.90 -15.66 -4.44
CA SER A 144 10.31 -15.72 -4.82
C SER A 144 10.70 -14.35 -5.37
N VAL A 145 11.48 -13.59 -4.60
CA VAL A 145 12.24 -12.44 -5.12
C VAL A 145 13.69 -12.89 -5.15
N ASP A 146 14.20 -13.11 -6.35
CA ASP A 146 15.62 -13.34 -6.56
C ASP A 146 16.39 -12.10 -6.10
N ILE A 147 17.25 -12.28 -5.11
CA ILE A 147 18.10 -11.23 -4.53
C ILE A 147 19.01 -10.62 -5.60
N SER A 148 19.27 -11.33 -6.71
CA SER A 148 19.97 -10.79 -7.89
C SER A 148 19.21 -9.66 -8.59
N GLN A 149 17.90 -9.54 -8.37
CA GLN A 149 17.04 -8.48 -8.92
C GLN A 149 16.81 -7.30 -7.96
N CYS A 150 17.36 -7.34 -6.74
CA CYS A 150 17.32 -6.21 -5.82
C CYS A 150 18.47 -5.24 -6.13
N VAL A 151 18.15 -4.06 -6.67
CA VAL A 151 19.09 -2.94 -6.75
C VAL A 151 19.53 -2.58 -5.32
N ARG A 152 20.77 -2.88 -4.98
CA ARG A 152 21.38 -2.40 -3.74
C ARG A 152 21.60 -0.90 -3.89
N PHE A 153 20.81 -0.08 -3.20
CA PHE A 153 21.18 1.30 -2.90
C PHE A 153 22.29 1.28 -1.85
N LEU A 154 23.49 0.90 -2.28
CA LEU A 154 24.73 1.19 -1.58
C LEU A 154 25.50 2.12 -2.52
N ASP A 155 25.52 3.39 -2.12
CA ASP A 155 26.46 4.47 -2.50
C ASP A 155 25.74 5.79 -2.79
N ALA A 156 25.27 6.41 -1.70
CA ALA A 156 25.06 7.85 -1.63
C ALA A 156 25.41 8.37 -0.23
N ILE A 157 26.46 7.82 0.38
CA ILE A 157 27.21 8.47 1.47
C ILE A 157 28.68 8.08 1.30
N SER A 158 29.39 8.87 0.49
CA SER A 158 30.79 9.21 0.70
C SER A 158 31.01 10.58 0.06
N MET A 159 31.68 11.44 0.82
CA MET A 159 32.03 12.82 0.52
C MET A 159 32.78 12.98 -0.80
#